data_AF-A0A235A528-F1
#
_entry.id   AF-A0A235A528-F1
#
_cell.length_a   1.000
_cell.length_b   1.000
_cell.length_c   1.000
_cell.angle_alpha   90.00
_cell.angle_beta   90.00
_cell.angle_gamma   90.00
#
_symmetry.space_group_name_H-M   'P 1'
#
loop_
_entity.id
_entity.type
_entity.pdbx_description
1 polymer ?
#
loop_
_entity_poly.entity_id
_entity_poly.type
_entity_poly.pdbx_seq_one_letter_code
_entity_poly.pdbx_strand_id
1 'polypeptide(L)'
;MTTAENIAGRFIRSLRTSLILTGVLTLILGLLILIWPGRTAQVLTGIIAAYAIIAGIVYAALGVFSRTKRGWARVGHIALGVFFVVVGIVAFANLAAFTVSFAVFLGVLVGIMWIVEGAVSLSVVSESSSRGWTIAFAILSIIAGVMLLFTPLWGVFVLWWLLGISAVALGIVNIIRGLSLRP
;
A
#
# COMPACT_ATOMS: atom_id res chain seq x y z
N MET A 1 -5.68 21.18 -39.51
CA MET A 1 -5.66 20.52 -38.19
C MET A 1 -4.95 21.42 -37.22
N THR A 2 -5.65 21.89 -36.19
CA THR A 2 -5.11 22.86 -35.23
C THR A 2 -4.18 22.17 -34.22
N THR A 3 -3.21 22.88 -33.66
CA THR A 3 -2.30 22.36 -32.62
C THR A 3 -3.05 21.68 -31.46
N ALA A 4 -4.25 22.16 -31.15
CA ALA A 4 -5.14 21.60 -30.12
C ALA A 4 -5.64 20.19 -30.45
N GLU A 5 -6.04 19.90 -31.70
CA GLU A 5 -6.49 18.57 -32.14
C GLU A 5 -5.35 17.54 -32.02
N ASN A 6 -4.13 17.94 -32.40
CA ASN A 6 -2.93 17.10 -32.26
C ASN A 6 -2.57 16.80 -30.80
N ILE A 7 -2.79 17.74 -29.88
CA ILE A 7 -2.56 17.54 -28.44
C ILE A 7 -3.62 16.59 -27.87
N ALA A 8 -4.90 16.82 -28.19
CA ALA A 8 -6.01 15.98 -27.72
C ALA A 8 -5.87 14.52 -28.16
N GLY A 9 -5.55 14.27 -29.44
CA GLY A 9 -5.34 12.91 -29.95
C GLY A 9 -4.15 12.18 -29.30
N ARG A 10 -3.06 12.90 -29.00
CA ARG A 10 -1.92 12.33 -28.25
C ARG A 10 -2.27 12.03 -26.80
N PHE A 11 -3.03 12.92 -26.16
CA PHE A 11 -3.49 12.73 -24.79
C PHE A 11 -4.39 11.51 -24.65
N ILE A 12 -5.42 11.37 -25.50
CA ILE A 12 -6.33 10.20 -25.51
C ILE A 12 -5.54 8.90 -25.72
N ARG A 13 -4.56 8.91 -26.63
CA ARG A 13 -3.71 7.74 -26.89
C ARG A 13 -2.86 7.37 -25.67
N SER A 14 -2.29 8.36 -24.98
CA SER A 14 -1.52 8.15 -23.76
C SER A 14 -2.40 7.61 -22.61
N LEU A 15 -3.60 8.17 -22.43
CA LEU A 15 -4.59 7.68 -21.47
C LEU A 15 -5.00 6.23 -21.76
N ARG A 16 -5.26 5.90 -23.02
CA ARG A 16 -5.56 4.54 -23.44
C ARG A 16 -4.43 3.57 -23.11
N THR A 17 -3.20 3.89 -23.49
CA THR A 17 -2.04 3.02 -23.24
C THR A 17 -1.78 2.84 -21.75
N SER A 18 -1.86 3.93 -20.96
CA SER A 18 -1.66 3.86 -19.51
C SER A 18 -2.76 3.04 -18.82
N LEU A 19 -4.03 3.17 -19.21
CA LEU A 19 -5.13 2.37 -18.67
C LEU A 19 -4.98 0.89 -18.98
N ILE A 20 -4.66 0.53 -20.24
CA ILE A 20 -4.47 -0.87 -20.63
C ILE A 20 -3.26 -1.46 -19.89
N LEU A 21 -2.12 -0.76 -19.89
CA LEU A 21 -0.90 -1.24 -19.26
C LEU A 21 -1.10 -1.43 -17.75
N THR A 22 -1.63 -0.41 -17.07
CA THR A 22 -1.89 -0.48 -15.62
C THR A 22 -2.94 -1.55 -15.32
N GLY A 23 -3.97 -1.69 -16.16
CA GLY A 23 -5.01 -2.71 -16.02
C GLY A 23 -4.44 -4.14 -16.11
N VAL A 24 -3.59 -4.41 -17.10
CA VAL A 24 -2.91 -5.71 -17.25
C VAL A 24 -1.99 -5.99 -16.06
N LEU A 25 -1.16 -5.02 -15.65
CA LEU A 25 -0.28 -5.18 -14.48
C LEU A 25 -1.08 -5.45 -13.21
N THR A 26 -2.13 -4.67 -12.96
CA THR A 26 -2.98 -4.81 -11.77
C THR A 26 -3.72 -6.14 -11.76
N LEU A 27 -4.20 -6.61 -12.93
CA LEU A 27 -4.84 -7.91 -13.07
C LEU A 27 -3.87 -9.05 -12.74
N ILE A 28 -2.65 -9.01 -13.30
CA ILE A 28 -1.62 -10.01 -13.03
C ILE A 28 -1.29 -10.04 -11.53
N LEU A 29 -1.08 -8.87 -10.91
CA LEU A 29 -0.81 -8.78 -9.47
C LEU A 29 -1.97 -9.35 -8.65
N GLY A 30 -3.22 -9.02 -9.00
CA GLY A 30 -4.40 -9.60 -8.35
C GLY A 30 -4.45 -11.11 -8.44
N LEU A 31 -4.17 -11.69 -9.62
CA LEU A 31 -4.10 -13.13 -9.81
C LEU A 31 -2.97 -13.78 -9.00
N LEU A 32 -1.78 -13.16 -8.96
CA LEU A 32 -0.66 -13.65 -8.15
C LEU A 32 -0.98 -13.67 -6.65
N ILE A 33 -1.70 -12.65 -6.16
CA ILE A 33 -2.17 -12.59 -4.77
C ILE A 33 -3.13 -13.76 -4.48
N LEU A 34 -4.06 -14.05 -5.39
CA LEU A 34 -5.08 -15.08 -5.16
C LEU A 34 -4.54 -16.51 -5.33
N ILE A 35 -3.67 -16.74 -6.30
CA ILE A 35 -3.12 -18.07 -6.61
C ILE A 35 -1.98 -18.43 -5.67
N TRP A 36 -1.10 -17.48 -5.34
CA TRP A 36 0.09 -17.71 -4.51
C TRP A 36 0.23 -16.67 -3.39
N PRO A 37 -0.72 -16.59 -2.44
CA PRO A 37 -0.77 -15.52 -1.44
C PRO A 37 0.52 -15.42 -0.62
N GLY A 38 1.06 -16.55 -0.15
CA GLY A 38 2.28 -16.57 0.66
C GLY A 38 3.54 -16.13 -0.10
N ARG A 39 3.70 -16.56 -1.35
CA ARG A 39 4.88 -16.16 -2.17
C ARG A 39 4.79 -14.71 -2.58
N THR A 40 3.61 -14.23 -2.97
CA THR A 40 3.39 -12.84 -3.36
C THR A 40 3.63 -11.89 -2.18
N ALA A 41 3.20 -12.26 -0.97
CA ALA A 41 3.50 -11.51 0.25
C ALA A 41 5.02 -11.46 0.56
N GLN A 42 5.74 -12.57 0.36
CA GLN A 42 7.19 -12.62 0.52
C GLN A 42 7.93 -11.76 -0.50
N VAL A 43 7.49 -11.77 -1.77
CA VAL A 43 8.07 -10.89 -2.81
C VAL A 43 7.89 -9.42 -2.43
N LEU A 44 6.69 -9.02 -2.00
CA LEU A 44 6.44 -7.65 -1.55
C LEU A 44 7.30 -7.28 -0.34
N THR A 45 7.41 -8.19 0.63
CA THR A 45 8.29 -8.02 1.79
C THR A 45 9.75 -7.85 1.36
N GLY A 46 10.22 -8.64 0.39
CA GLY A 46 11.57 -8.53 -0.15
C GLY A 46 11.84 -7.20 -0.84
N ILE A 47 10.86 -6.68 -1.60
CA ILE A 47 10.95 -5.34 -2.19
C ILE A 47 11.08 -4.27 -1.10
N ILE A 48 10.27 -4.36 -0.04
CA ILE A 48 10.32 -3.43 1.10
C ILE A 48 11.66 -3.54 1.84
N ALA A 49 12.17 -4.75 2.06
CA ALA A 49 13.46 -4.98 2.70
C ALA A 49 14.62 -4.41 1.86
N ALA A 50 14.60 -4.59 0.54
CA ALA A 50 15.59 -4.01 -0.37
C ALA A 50 15.54 -2.49 -0.33
N TYR A 51 14.33 -1.90 -0.38
CA TYR A 51 14.14 -0.46 -0.22
C TYR A 51 14.68 0.03 1.13
N ALA A 52 14.43 -0.71 2.21
CA ALA A 52 14.91 -0.34 3.55
C ALA A 52 16.44 -0.28 3.60
N ILE A 53 17.14 -1.25 2.99
CA ILE A 53 18.61 -1.23 2.90
C ILE A 53 19.09 0.00 2.12
N ILE A 54 18.52 0.25 0.94
CA ILE A 54 18.92 1.38 0.08
C ILE A 54 18.68 2.71 0.82
N ALA A 55 17.49 2.89 1.39
CA ALA A 55 17.15 4.07 2.17
C ALA A 55 18.08 4.23 3.38
N GLY A 56 18.40 3.13 4.07
CA GLY A 56 19.30 3.13 5.21
C GLY A 56 20.71 3.59 4.84
N ILE A 57 21.25 3.11 3.72
CA ILE A 57 22.53 3.56 3.17
C ILE A 57 22.48 5.06 2.85
N VAL A 58 21.41 5.53 2.21
CA VAL A 58 21.23 6.95 1.89
C VAL A 58 21.17 7.80 3.15
N TYR A 59 20.41 7.41 4.17
CA TYR A 59 20.31 8.13 5.45
C TYR A 59 21.66 8.17 6.19
N ALA A 60 22.37 7.04 6.25
CA ALA A 60 23.70 6.98 6.83
C ALA A 60 24.68 7.90 6.08
N ALA A 61 24.67 7.87 4.75
CA ALA A 61 25.49 8.75 3.91
C ALA A 61 25.16 10.23 4.16
N LEU A 62 23.89 10.62 4.21
CA LEU A 62 23.47 11.98 4.52
C LEU A 62 23.94 12.44 5.90
N GLY A 63 23.97 11.54 6.88
CA GLY A 63 24.52 11.84 8.20
C GLY A 63 26.04 11.95 8.22
N VAL A 64 26.75 11.08 7.50
CA VAL A 64 28.22 11.09 7.46
C VAL A 64 28.75 12.29 6.66
N PHE A 65 28.20 12.55 5.47
CA PHE A 65 28.73 13.51 4.50
C PHE A 65 28.16 14.93 4.64
N SER A 66 27.10 15.13 5.42
CA SER A 66 26.59 16.49 5.65
C SER A 66 27.57 17.32 6.47
N ARG A 67 28.10 18.39 5.85
CA ARG A 67 28.95 19.39 6.52
C ARG A 67 28.15 20.47 7.27
N THR A 68 26.86 20.60 6.95
CA THR A 68 25.94 21.60 7.51
C THR A 68 25.10 21.08 8.68
N LYS A 69 24.85 19.77 8.79
CA LYS A 69 24.11 19.18 9.91
C LYS A 69 25.03 19.00 11.13
N ARG A 70 24.68 19.63 12.26
CA ARG A 70 25.38 19.49 13.55
C ARG A 70 24.47 18.87 14.61
N GLY A 71 25.07 18.26 15.63
CA GLY A 71 24.37 17.71 16.79
C GLY A 71 23.37 16.59 16.43
N TRP A 72 22.16 16.67 17.00
CA TRP A 72 21.11 15.65 16.92
C TRP A 72 20.65 15.31 15.51
N ALA A 73 20.63 16.29 14.59
CA ALA A 73 20.24 16.04 13.21
C ALA A 73 21.19 15.06 12.52
N ARG A 74 22.50 15.13 12.80
CA ARG A 74 23.49 14.23 12.23
C ARG A 74 23.34 12.82 12.79
N VAL A 75 23.29 12.72 14.12
CA VAL A 75 23.16 11.44 14.84
C VAL A 75 21.87 10.73 14.43
N GLY A 76 20.75 11.46 14.32
CA GLY A 76 19.47 10.91 13.88
C GLY A 76 19.52 10.27 12.49
N HIS A 77 20.15 10.92 11.51
CA HIS A 77 20.28 10.35 10.16
C HIS A 77 21.17 9.10 10.13
N ILE A 78 22.27 9.09 10.88
CA ILE A 78 23.16 7.92 10.96
C ILE A 78 22.45 6.77 11.66
N ALA A 79 21.85 7.03 12.83
CA ALA A 79 21.15 6.00 13.61
C ALA A 79 19.96 5.43 12.83
N LEU A 80 19.15 6.27 12.20
CA LEU A 80 18.05 5.84 11.34
C LEU A 80 18.56 5.04 10.15
N GLY A 81 19.67 5.48 9.54
CA GLY A 81 20.31 4.77 8.43
C GLY A 81 20.74 3.36 8.81
N VAL A 82 21.47 3.22 9.93
CA VAL A 82 21.90 1.93 10.46
C VAL A 82 20.70 1.04 10.80
N PHE A 83 19.67 1.59 11.46
CA PHE A 83 18.45 0.87 11.78
C PHE A 83 17.78 0.27 10.53
N PHE A 84 17.60 1.09 9.49
CA PHE A 84 17.01 0.65 8.22
C PHE A 84 17.82 -0.46 7.53
N VAL A 85 19.15 -0.35 7.51
CA VAL A 85 20.03 -1.39 6.96
C VAL A 85 19.90 -2.69 7.76
N VAL A 86 19.96 -2.61 9.09
CA VAL A 86 19.87 -3.79 9.97
C VAL A 86 18.52 -4.50 9.80
N VAL A 87 17.41 -3.74 9.81
CA VAL A 87 16.07 -4.31 9.60
C VAL A 87 15.98 -5.01 8.24
N GLY A 88 16.50 -4.40 7.17
CA GLY A 88 16.50 -5.01 5.85
C GLY A 88 17.34 -6.29 5.77
N ILE A 89 18.52 -6.32 6.41
CA ILE A 89 19.36 -7.52 6.48
C ILE A 89 18.66 -8.64 7.26
N VAL A 90 18.07 -8.31 8.42
CA VAL A 90 17.31 -9.27 9.24
C VAL A 90 16.12 -9.81 8.46
N ALA A 91 15.43 -8.95 7.70
CA ALA A 91 14.33 -9.38 6.83
C ALA A 91 14.80 -10.41 5.79
N PHE A 92 15.94 -10.20 5.13
CA PHE A 92 16.47 -11.18 4.17
C PHE A 92 17.04 -12.44 4.81
N ALA A 93 17.53 -12.37 6.05
CA ALA A 93 18.04 -13.54 6.77
C ALA A 93 16.95 -14.61 6.99
N ASN A 94 15.70 -14.19 7.19
CA ASN A 94 14.55 -15.10 7.17
C ASN A 94 13.30 -14.38 6.63
N LEU A 95 13.21 -14.33 5.30
CA LEU A 95 12.16 -13.58 4.62
C LEU A 95 10.75 -14.09 4.97
N ALA A 96 10.58 -15.40 5.11
CA ALA A 96 9.28 -15.97 5.45
C ALA A 96 8.81 -15.56 6.85
N ALA A 97 9.67 -15.67 7.87
CA ALA A 97 9.33 -15.27 9.24
C ALA A 97 9.12 -13.75 9.35
N PHE A 98 9.93 -12.96 8.65
CA PHE A 98 9.77 -11.52 8.61
C PHE A 98 8.46 -11.12 7.92
N THR A 99 8.07 -11.77 6.82
CA THR A 99 6.77 -11.55 6.16
C THR A 99 5.61 -11.78 7.11
N VAL A 100 5.63 -12.87 7.90
CA VAL A 100 4.56 -13.14 8.88
C VAL A 100 4.53 -12.08 9.97
N SER A 101 5.69 -11.71 10.52
CA SER A 101 5.79 -10.69 11.57
C SER A 101 5.34 -9.31 11.07
N PHE A 102 5.75 -8.96 9.85
CA PHE A 102 5.36 -7.72 9.19
C PHE A 102 3.87 -7.70 8.85
N ALA A 103 3.31 -8.83 8.40
CA ALA A 103 1.88 -9.00 8.20
C ALA A 103 1.09 -8.77 9.50
N VAL A 104 1.51 -9.38 10.62
CA VAL A 104 0.88 -9.15 11.93
C VAL A 104 0.95 -7.69 12.34
N PHE A 105 2.13 -7.07 12.22
CA PHE A 105 2.32 -5.65 12.50
C PHE A 105 1.36 -4.77 11.69
N LEU A 106 1.28 -4.99 10.38
CA LEU A 106 0.36 -4.26 9.50
C LEU A 106 -1.11 -4.54 9.84
N GLY A 107 -1.47 -5.78 10.15
CA GLY A 107 -2.82 -6.15 10.55
C GLY A 107 -3.28 -5.41 11.81
N VAL A 108 -2.41 -5.37 12.83
CA VAL A 108 -2.66 -4.62 14.06
C VAL A 108 -2.78 -3.13 13.76
N LEU A 109 -1.86 -2.56 12.99
CA LEU A 109 -1.89 -1.15 12.61
C LEU A 109 -3.18 -0.77 11.88
N VAL A 110 -3.56 -1.55 10.87
CA VAL A 110 -4.82 -1.34 10.12
C VAL A 110 -6.02 -1.51 11.05
N GLY A 111 -5.99 -2.48 11.96
CA GLY A 111 -7.05 -2.68 12.94
C GLY A 111 -7.27 -1.46 13.84
N ILE A 112 -6.18 -0.86 14.34
CA ILE A 112 -6.23 0.40 15.09
C ILE A 112 -6.80 1.52 14.23
N MET A 113 -6.31 1.67 13.00
CA MET A 113 -6.78 2.72 12.09
C MET A 113 -8.28 2.63 11.82
N TRP A 114 -8.83 1.43 11.60
CA TRP A 114 -10.26 1.22 11.40
C TRP A 114 -11.11 1.51 12.64
N ILE A 115 -10.63 1.14 13.84
CA ILE A 115 -11.31 1.52 15.09
C ILE A 115 -11.36 3.05 15.23
N VAL A 116 -10.23 3.72 15.01
CA VAL A 116 -10.15 5.19 15.07
C VAL A 116 -11.05 5.82 14.01
N GLU A 117 -11.04 5.30 12.78
CA GLU A 117 -11.88 5.79 11.69
C GLU A 117 -13.37 5.64 12.01
N GLY A 118 -13.79 4.51 12.58
CA GLY A 118 -15.18 4.33 13.02
C GLY A 118 -15.56 5.28 14.16
N ALA A 119 -14.68 5.49 15.14
CA ALA A 119 -14.91 6.45 16.22
C ALA A 119 -15.03 7.89 15.69
N VAL A 120 -14.14 8.30 14.79
CA VAL A 120 -14.18 9.60 14.12
C VAL A 120 -15.45 9.74 13.29
N SER A 121 -15.84 8.70 12.55
CA SER A 121 -17.07 8.70 11.73
C SER A 121 -18.33 8.93 12.56
N LEU A 122 -18.42 8.34 13.76
CA LEU A 122 -19.51 8.59 14.69
C LEU A 122 -19.51 10.03 15.22
N SER A 123 -18.34 10.63 15.42
CA SER A 123 -18.25 12.00 15.97
C SER A 123 -18.84 13.07 15.05
N VAL A 124 -18.87 12.82 13.74
CA VAL A 124 -19.37 13.75 12.72
C VAL A 124 -20.73 13.34 12.13
N VAL A 125 -21.41 12.36 12.74
CA VAL A 125 -22.64 11.77 12.18
C VAL A 125 -23.76 12.79 12.00
N SER A 126 -23.84 13.81 12.87
CA SER A 126 -24.82 14.89 12.79
C SER A 126 -24.71 15.73 11.52
N GLU A 127 -23.51 15.83 10.97
CA GLU A 127 -23.15 16.60 9.76
C GLU A 127 -23.22 15.74 8.49
N SER A 128 -23.44 14.42 8.63
CA SER A 128 -23.48 13.50 7.49
C SER A 128 -24.77 13.62 6.68
N SER A 129 -24.63 13.55 5.35
CA SER A 129 -25.76 13.50 4.42
C SER A 129 -26.63 12.24 4.62
N SER A 130 -26.01 11.11 5.02
CA SER A 130 -26.69 9.83 5.24
C SER A 130 -26.33 9.20 6.59
N ARG A 131 -26.96 9.69 7.66
CA ARG A 131 -26.72 9.24 9.04
C ARG A 131 -26.71 7.73 9.23
N GLY A 132 -27.68 7.02 8.65
CA GLY A 132 -27.78 5.57 8.76
C GLY A 132 -26.59 4.83 8.12
N TRP A 133 -26.09 5.33 6.99
CA TRP A 133 -24.91 4.74 6.33
C TRP A 133 -23.63 5.02 7.11
N THR A 134 -23.49 6.24 7.66
CA THR A 134 -22.37 6.59 8.54
C THR A 134 -22.33 5.71 9.78
N ILE A 135 -23.46 5.47 10.44
CA ILE A 135 -23.55 4.58 11.61
C ILE A 135 -23.19 3.14 11.22
N ALA A 136 -23.75 2.63 10.13
CA ALA A 136 -23.46 1.27 9.66
C ALA A 136 -21.97 1.08 9.33
N PHE A 137 -21.37 2.04 8.62
CA PHE A 137 -19.94 2.05 8.31
C PHE A 137 -19.09 2.07 9.58
N ALA A 138 -19.42 2.94 10.55
CA ALA A 138 -18.67 3.04 11.78
C ALA A 138 -18.69 1.73 12.59
N ILE A 139 -19.86 1.10 12.72
CA ILE A 139 -20.00 -0.19 13.39
C ILE A 139 -19.16 -1.26 12.68
N LEU A 140 -19.29 -1.35 11.35
CA LEU A 140 -18.53 -2.32 10.56
C LEU A 140 -17.03 -2.09 10.70
N SER A 141 -16.57 -0.84 10.62
CA SER A 141 -15.17 -0.47 10.74
C SER A 141 -14.60 -0.83 12.12
N ILE A 142 -15.33 -0.53 13.20
CA ILE A 142 -14.93 -0.88 14.57
C ILE A 142 -14.86 -2.40 14.73
N ILE A 143 -15.87 -3.14 14.28
CA ILE A 143 -15.87 -4.61 14.37
C ILE A 143 -14.70 -5.20 13.60
N ALA A 144 -14.48 -4.75 12.36
CA ALA A 144 -13.40 -5.23 11.53
C ALA A 144 -12.02 -4.92 12.14
N GLY A 145 -11.87 -3.73 12.73
CA GLY A 145 -10.65 -3.36 13.43
C GLY A 145 -10.41 -4.16 14.71
N VAL A 146 -11.45 -4.43 15.50
CA VAL A 146 -11.39 -5.32 16.66
C VAL A 146 -10.99 -6.74 16.23
N MET A 147 -11.59 -7.27 15.16
CA MET A 147 -11.22 -8.59 14.62
C MET A 147 -9.74 -8.66 14.22
N LEU A 148 -9.19 -7.60 13.60
CA LEU A 148 -7.77 -7.51 13.26
C LEU A 148 -6.86 -7.50 14.49
N LEU A 149 -7.28 -6.91 15.61
CA LEU A 149 -6.48 -6.90 16.84
C LEU A 149 -6.41 -8.29 17.50
N PHE A 150 -7.54 -9.00 17.55
CA PHE A 150 -7.61 -10.30 18.23
C PHE A 150 -7.24 -11.48 17.33
N THR A 151 -7.38 -11.34 16.01
CA THR A 151 -7.06 -12.38 15.02
C THR A 151 -6.23 -11.82 13.84
N PRO A 152 -5.05 -11.23 14.10
CA PRO A 152 -4.32 -10.43 13.10
C PRO A 152 -3.94 -11.23 11.85
N LEU A 153 -3.57 -12.50 11.99
CA LEU A 153 -3.22 -13.32 10.84
C LEU A 153 -4.44 -13.56 9.93
N TRP A 154 -5.57 -13.95 10.50
CA TRP A 154 -6.81 -14.17 9.74
C TRP A 154 -7.33 -12.88 9.13
N GLY A 155 -7.35 -11.78 9.89
CA GLY A 155 -7.75 -10.49 9.37
C GLY A 155 -6.87 -10.04 8.20
N VAL A 156 -5.55 -10.23 8.28
CA VAL A 156 -4.65 -9.92 7.16
C VAL A 156 -4.92 -10.82 5.95
N PHE A 157 -5.19 -12.12 6.12
CA PHE A 157 -5.57 -12.97 4.98
C PHE A 157 -6.84 -12.49 4.29
N VAL A 158 -7.85 -12.07 5.07
CA VAL A 158 -9.09 -11.51 4.53
C VAL A 158 -8.81 -10.23 3.75
N LEU A 159 -8.02 -9.30 4.31
CA LEU A 159 -7.61 -8.07 3.62
C LEU A 159 -6.79 -8.38 2.36
N TRP A 160 -5.93 -9.39 2.42
CA TRP A 160 -5.08 -9.81 1.32
C TRP A 160 -5.89 -10.39 0.16
N TRP A 161 -6.89 -11.22 0.44
CA TRP A 161 -7.82 -11.70 -0.57
C TRP A 161 -8.71 -10.60 -1.12
N LEU A 162 -9.20 -9.71 -0.26
CA LEU A 162 -9.98 -8.55 -0.69
C LEU A 162 -9.15 -7.68 -1.65
N LEU A 163 -7.89 -7.40 -1.31
CA LEU A 163 -6.94 -6.70 -2.17
C LEU A 163 -6.76 -7.43 -3.52
N GLY A 164 -6.59 -8.75 -3.51
CA GLY A 164 -6.44 -9.55 -4.72
C GLY A 164 -7.68 -9.52 -5.63
N ILE A 165 -8.88 -9.73 -5.06
CA ILE A 165 -10.15 -9.68 -5.79
C ILE A 165 -10.39 -8.28 -6.35
N SER A 166 -10.18 -7.24 -5.54
CA SER A 166 -10.30 -5.86 -5.99
C SER A 166 -9.30 -5.53 -7.10
N ALA A 167 -8.06 -5.99 -7.00
CA ALA A 167 -7.04 -5.80 -8.04
C ALA A 167 -7.43 -6.49 -9.35
N VAL A 168 -7.97 -7.71 -9.31
CA VAL A 168 -8.52 -8.39 -10.50
C VAL A 168 -9.65 -7.58 -11.11
N ALA A 169 -10.63 -7.17 -10.30
CA ALA A 169 -11.78 -6.39 -10.78
C ALA A 169 -11.35 -5.05 -11.39
N LEU A 170 -10.49 -4.28 -10.71
CA LEU A 170 -9.97 -3.01 -11.20
C LEU A 170 -9.09 -3.18 -12.44
N GLY A 171 -8.31 -4.26 -12.50
CA GLY A 171 -7.52 -4.61 -13.67
C GLY A 171 -8.39 -4.82 -14.91
N ILE A 172 -9.46 -5.62 -14.77
CA ILE A 172 -10.45 -5.85 -15.83
C ILE A 172 -11.12 -4.53 -16.24
N VAL A 173 -11.59 -3.75 -15.27
CA VAL A 173 -12.25 -2.46 -15.54
C VAL A 173 -11.33 -1.49 -16.29
N ASN A 174 -10.05 -1.40 -15.90
CA ASN A 174 -9.08 -0.52 -16.56
C ASN A 174 -8.76 -0.97 -18.00
N ILE A 175 -8.68 -2.27 -18.25
CA ILE A 175 -8.52 -2.81 -19.61
C ILE A 175 -9.74 -2.43 -20.46
N ILE A 176 -10.96 -2.67 -19.95
CA ILE A 176 -12.20 -2.32 -20.67
C ILE A 176 -12.24 -0.83 -20.98
N ARG A 177 -12.01 0.04 -19.98
CA ARG A 177 -11.97 1.50 -20.16
C ARG A 177 -10.96 1.92 -21.22
N GLY A 178 -9.74 1.36 -21.17
CA GLY A 178 -8.70 1.64 -22.15
C GLY A 178 -9.07 1.20 -23.57
N LEU A 179 -9.74 0.05 -23.72
CA LEU A 179 -10.23 -0.41 -25.02
C LEU A 179 -11.43 0.39 -25.54
N SER A 180 -12.28 0.90 -24.65
CA SER A 180 -13.43 1.73 -25.01
C SER A 180 -13.05 3.15 -25.43
N LEU A 181 -11.87 3.65 -25.07
CA LEU A 181 -11.36 4.94 -25.53
C LEU A 181 -11.05 4.87 -27.04
N ARG A 182 -11.91 5.52 -27.83
CA ARG A 182 -11.70 5.72 -29.27
C ARG A 182 -10.87 6.99 -29.50
N PRO A 183 -9.87 6.97 -30.41
CA PRO A 183 -9.07 8.14 -30.75
C PRO A 183 -9.87 9.18 -31.53
#